data_AF-A0A920Q6I5-F1
#
_entry.id   AF-A0A920Q6I5-F1
#
_cell.length_a   1.000
_cell.length_b   1.000
_cell.length_c   1.000
_cell.angle_alpha   90.00
_cell.angle_beta   90.00
_cell.angle_gamma   90.00
#
_symmetry.space_group_name_H-M   'P 1'
#
loop_
_entity.id
_entity.type
_entity.pdbx_description
1 polymer ?
#
loop_
_entity_poly.entity_id
_entity_poly.type
_entity_poly.pdbx_seq_one_letter_code
_entity_poly.pdbx_strand_id
1 'polypeptide(L)'
;MGGKPTATVLGRGFKTTTPEAGLINGAMSHALDYDDITVITKTHPSAVLIPAALPMAEEVNASGRDMLLAYLLGFEVACSVGENISPAYFDDLGWHPTGPLGAIGAAAAAARLLDLDVEQPHGNLSRRSQASGLRQNFGTMTKPFHAGHACNLVSQPQN
;
A
#
# COMPACT_ATOMS: atom_id res chain seq x y z
N MET A 1 1.52 -11.38 -16.30
CA MET A 1 2.91 -11.22 -15.81
C MET A 1 3.86 -11.25 -17.00
N GLY A 2 4.80 -10.31 -17.10
CA GLY A 2 5.71 -10.20 -18.26
C GLY A 2 6.36 -8.82 -18.47
N GLY A 3 6.35 -7.94 -17.45
CA GLY A 3 6.96 -6.62 -17.55
C GLY A 3 8.42 -6.59 -17.13
N LYS A 4 9.10 -5.47 -17.39
CA LYS A 4 10.50 -5.25 -17.01
C LYS A 4 10.67 -5.43 -15.49
N PRO A 5 11.66 -6.21 -15.02
CA PRO A 5 11.94 -6.35 -13.60
C PRO A 5 12.57 -5.07 -13.05
N THR A 6 11.79 -4.25 -12.37
CA THR A 6 12.20 -2.94 -11.81
C THR A 6 12.38 -2.99 -10.30
N ALA A 7 11.69 -3.91 -9.60
CA ALA A 7 11.60 -3.91 -8.14
C ALA A 7 11.87 -5.28 -7.51
N THR A 8 12.50 -5.28 -6.33
CA THR A 8 12.85 -6.48 -5.56
C THR A 8 11.68 -7.13 -4.85
N VAL A 9 11.60 -8.47 -4.93
CA VAL A 9 10.79 -9.27 -4.00
C VAL A 9 11.64 -9.63 -2.79
N LEU A 10 11.27 -9.10 -1.62
CA LEU A 10 12.06 -9.15 -0.40
C LEU A 10 12.31 -10.60 0.04
N GLY A 11 13.57 -10.92 0.30
CA GLY A 11 13.98 -12.25 0.77
C GLY A 11 13.81 -13.39 -0.24
N ARG A 12 13.51 -13.12 -1.50
CA ARG A 12 13.32 -14.15 -2.55
C ARG A 12 14.41 -14.20 -3.62
N GLY A 13 15.30 -13.21 -3.67
CA GLY A 13 16.44 -13.20 -4.58
C GLY A 13 16.12 -12.92 -6.04
N PHE A 14 14.93 -12.39 -6.36
CA PHE A 14 14.55 -11.99 -7.71
C PHE A 14 13.82 -10.63 -7.73
N LYS A 15 13.76 -10.04 -8.94
CA LYS A 15 13.01 -8.82 -9.23
C LYS A 15 11.83 -9.11 -10.15
N THR A 16 10.78 -8.29 -10.05
CA THR A 16 9.61 -8.29 -10.93
C THR A 16 9.16 -6.83 -11.17
N THR A 17 7.99 -6.62 -11.77
CA THR A 17 7.43 -5.28 -11.93
C THR A 17 7.07 -4.68 -10.57
N THR A 18 7.08 -3.36 -10.47
CA THR A 18 6.73 -2.63 -9.23
C THR A 18 5.39 -3.06 -8.61
N PRO A 19 4.27 -3.19 -9.38
CA PRO A 19 3.01 -3.64 -8.83
C PRO A 19 3.05 -5.07 -8.28
N GLU A 20 3.77 -5.97 -8.95
CA GLU A 20 3.86 -7.39 -8.54
C GLU A 20 4.80 -7.54 -7.34
N ALA A 21 5.90 -6.78 -7.28
CA ALA A 21 6.76 -6.75 -6.12
C ALA A 21 5.99 -6.23 -4.91
N GLY A 22 5.20 -5.17 -5.08
CA GLY A 22 4.32 -4.66 -4.02
C GLY A 22 3.28 -5.68 -3.56
N LEU A 23 2.61 -6.37 -4.50
CA LEU A 23 1.65 -7.44 -4.19
C LEU A 23 2.27 -8.52 -3.31
N ILE A 24 3.41 -9.06 -3.74
CA ILE A 24 4.07 -10.17 -3.05
C ILE A 24 4.62 -9.71 -1.70
N ASN A 25 5.32 -8.57 -1.66
CA ASN A 25 5.90 -8.04 -0.43
C ASN A 25 4.81 -7.66 0.61
N GLY A 26 3.69 -7.09 0.18
CA GLY A 26 2.58 -6.75 1.08
C GLY A 26 1.89 -7.97 1.65
N ALA A 27 1.61 -8.97 0.80
CA ALA A 27 1.03 -10.23 1.27
C ALA A 27 1.97 -10.98 2.23
N MET A 28 3.28 -10.99 1.96
CA MET A 28 4.26 -11.59 2.88
C MET A 28 4.34 -10.83 4.21
N SER A 29 4.30 -9.50 4.18
CA SER A 29 4.42 -8.66 5.39
C SER A 29 3.28 -8.89 6.37
N HIS A 30 2.07 -9.18 5.87
CA HIS A 30 0.87 -9.41 6.68
C HIS A 30 0.53 -10.91 6.86
N ALA A 31 1.38 -11.83 6.40
CA ALA A 31 1.05 -13.26 6.34
C ALA A 31 0.93 -13.93 7.72
N LEU A 32 1.68 -13.43 8.71
CA LEU A 32 1.79 -14.03 10.04
C LEU A 32 1.12 -13.19 11.13
N ASP A 33 0.45 -12.09 10.76
CA ASP A 33 -0.10 -11.12 11.71
C ASP A 33 0.95 -10.62 12.73
N TYR A 34 2.20 -10.47 12.29
CA TYR A 34 3.34 -10.09 13.13
C TYR A 34 3.87 -8.68 12.84
N ASP A 35 3.20 -7.99 11.93
CA ASP A 35 3.41 -6.62 11.54
C ASP A 35 2.80 -5.62 12.55
N ASP A 36 3.08 -4.34 12.33
CA ASP A 36 2.65 -3.27 13.22
C ASP A 36 1.12 -3.06 13.21
N ILE A 37 0.62 -2.29 14.17
CA ILE A 37 -0.76 -1.83 14.19
C ILE A 37 -0.81 -0.39 14.69
N THR A 38 -1.67 0.43 14.10
CA THR A 38 -2.10 1.68 14.71
C THR A 38 -3.48 1.51 15.33
N VAL A 39 -3.58 1.87 16.60
CA VAL A 39 -4.83 1.79 17.37
C VAL A 39 -5.87 2.81 16.91
N ILE A 40 -5.43 3.91 16.29
CA ILE A 40 -6.27 5.02 15.83
C ILE A 40 -7.22 4.52 14.72
N THR A 41 -6.67 3.86 13.71
CA THR A 41 -7.43 3.43 12.52
C THR A 41 -7.66 1.92 12.46
N LYS A 42 -7.19 1.16 13.46
CA LYS A 42 -7.23 -0.31 13.49
C LYS A 42 -6.68 -0.93 12.19
N THR A 43 -5.61 -0.34 11.67
CA THR A 43 -4.91 -0.75 10.44
C THR A 43 -3.52 -1.27 10.75
N HIS A 44 -2.97 -2.04 9.81
CA HIS A 44 -1.58 -2.45 9.76
C HIS A 44 -0.82 -1.66 8.67
N PRO A 45 -0.42 -0.40 8.95
CA PRO A 45 0.03 0.52 7.93
C PRO A 45 1.38 0.12 7.31
N SER A 46 2.34 -0.35 8.11
CA SER A 46 3.68 -0.67 7.57
C SER A 46 3.67 -1.90 6.68
N ALA A 47 2.75 -2.84 6.90
CA ALA A 47 2.56 -4.00 6.02
C ALA A 47 2.06 -3.64 4.62
N VAL A 48 1.57 -2.41 4.41
CA VAL A 48 1.18 -1.91 3.09
C VAL A 48 2.15 -0.84 2.58
N LEU A 49 2.49 0.14 3.42
CA LEU A 49 3.23 1.32 2.99
C LEU A 49 4.69 1.01 2.63
N ILE A 50 5.39 0.19 3.42
CA ILE A 50 6.77 -0.19 3.10
C ILE A 50 6.81 -1.04 1.82
N PRO A 51 5.98 -2.09 1.69
CA PRO A 51 5.91 -2.89 0.46
C PRO A 51 5.41 -2.14 -0.78
N ALA A 52 4.72 -1.01 -0.64
CA ALA A 52 4.35 -0.16 -1.76
C ALA A 52 5.45 0.86 -2.13
N ALA A 53 6.00 1.55 -1.12
CA ALA A 53 6.97 2.61 -1.31
C ALA A 53 8.33 2.08 -1.76
N LEU A 54 8.78 0.93 -1.24
CA LEU A 54 10.11 0.39 -1.55
C LEU A 54 10.23 -0.02 -3.04
N PRO A 55 9.32 -0.82 -3.62
CA PRO A 55 9.31 -1.09 -5.06
C PRO A 55 9.26 0.18 -5.92
N MET A 56 8.44 1.15 -5.54
CA MET A 56 8.33 2.41 -6.29
C MET A 56 9.63 3.23 -6.21
N ALA A 57 10.25 3.30 -5.03
CA ALA A 57 11.54 3.95 -4.82
C ALA A 57 12.65 3.29 -5.65
N GLU A 58 12.68 1.96 -5.75
CA GLU A 58 13.61 1.27 -6.64
C GLU A 58 13.38 1.63 -8.11
N GLU A 59 12.12 1.67 -8.56
CA GLU A 59 11.78 1.97 -9.95
C GLU A 59 12.21 3.39 -10.37
N VAL A 60 12.02 4.38 -9.48
CA VAL A 60 12.40 5.78 -9.75
C VAL A 60 13.82 6.12 -9.32
N ASN A 61 14.59 5.15 -8.81
CA ASN A 61 15.93 5.35 -8.23
C ASN A 61 15.97 6.44 -7.13
N ALA A 62 14.96 6.45 -6.25
CA ALA A 62 14.89 7.39 -5.13
C ALA A 62 15.94 7.09 -4.06
N SER A 63 16.35 8.14 -3.33
CA SER A 63 17.19 7.96 -2.15
C SER A 63 16.42 7.31 -1.00
N GLY A 64 17.13 6.70 -0.06
CA GLY A 64 16.51 6.18 1.17
C GLY A 64 15.79 7.28 1.97
N ARG A 65 16.29 8.51 1.94
CA ARG A 65 15.63 9.66 2.56
C ARG A 65 14.28 9.98 1.92
N ASP A 66 14.21 9.95 0.59
CA ASP A 66 12.97 10.22 -0.13
C ASP A 66 11.95 9.10 0.06
N MET A 67 12.41 7.84 0.11
CA MET A 67 11.58 6.69 0.45
C MET A 67 10.98 6.82 1.85
N LEU A 68 11.78 7.17 2.86
CA LEU A 68 11.29 7.36 4.23
C LEU A 68 10.30 8.53 4.32
N LEU A 69 10.55 9.63 3.62
CA LEU A 69 9.63 10.76 3.56
C LEU A 69 8.30 10.36 2.90
N ALA A 70 8.35 9.59 1.81
CA ALA A 70 7.15 9.06 1.16
C ALA A 70 6.35 8.13 2.08
N TYR A 71 7.04 7.25 2.82
CA TYR A 71 6.41 6.41 3.84
C TYR A 71 5.69 7.25 4.91
N LEU A 72 6.36 8.26 5.47
CA LEU A 72 5.78 9.14 6.49
C LEU A 72 4.55 9.89 5.98
N LEU A 73 4.62 10.43 4.76
CA LEU A 73 3.47 11.10 4.13
C LEU A 73 2.32 10.13 3.87
N GLY A 74 2.59 8.91 3.39
CA GLY A 74 1.57 7.89 3.20
C GLY A 74 0.91 7.47 4.51
N PHE A 75 1.70 7.35 5.58
CA PHE A 75 1.21 7.02 6.92
C PHE A 75 0.28 8.11 7.46
N GLU A 76 0.72 9.37 7.39
CA GLU A 76 -0.06 10.52 7.86
C GLU A 76 -1.38 10.65 7.09
N VAL A 77 -1.34 10.50 5.76
CA VAL A 77 -2.56 10.56 4.93
C VAL A 77 -3.52 9.43 5.29
N ALA A 78 -3.03 8.19 5.45
CA ALA A 78 -3.89 7.05 5.81
C ALA A 78 -4.52 7.23 7.20
N CYS A 79 -3.75 7.71 8.17
CA CYS A 79 -4.24 7.96 9.53
C CYS A 79 -5.24 9.11 9.55
N SER A 80 -4.91 10.24 8.93
CA SER A 80 -5.79 11.41 8.85
C SER A 80 -7.14 11.07 8.20
N VAL A 81 -7.14 10.31 7.09
CA VAL A 81 -8.39 9.84 6.48
C VAL A 81 -9.14 8.90 7.43
N GLY A 82 -8.46 7.92 8.04
CA GLY A 82 -9.09 6.95 8.93
C GLY A 82 -9.67 7.55 10.21
N GLU A 83 -9.05 8.59 10.78
CA GLU A 83 -9.57 9.34 11.92
C GLU A 83 -10.91 10.03 11.62
N ASN A 84 -11.14 10.36 10.34
CA ASN A 84 -12.36 11.00 9.87
C ASN A 84 -13.41 9.98 9.38
N ILE A 85 -13.15 8.68 9.51
CA ILE A 85 -14.12 7.62 9.20
C ILE A 85 -14.83 7.19 10.48
N SER A 86 -16.13 6.93 10.37
CA SER A 86 -16.91 6.40 11.49
C SER A 86 -16.30 5.11 12.06
N PRO A 87 -16.19 4.95 13.39
CA PRO A 87 -15.75 3.68 14.01
C PRO A 87 -16.54 2.45 13.52
N ALA A 88 -17.82 2.65 13.18
CA ALA A 88 -18.69 1.63 12.61
C ALA A 88 -18.13 0.99 11.33
N TYR A 89 -17.28 1.70 10.59
CA TYR A 89 -16.59 1.17 9.41
C TYR A 89 -15.87 -0.15 9.70
N PHE A 90 -15.12 -0.21 10.81
CA PHE A 90 -14.46 -1.43 11.26
C PHE A 90 -15.36 -2.29 12.16
N ASP A 91 -16.07 -1.65 13.10
CA ASP A 91 -16.74 -2.37 14.20
C ASP A 91 -18.02 -3.07 13.73
N ASP A 92 -18.81 -2.43 12.86
CA ASP A 92 -20.18 -2.87 12.53
C ASP A 92 -20.34 -3.26 11.06
N LEU A 93 -19.66 -2.55 10.15
CA LEU A 93 -19.81 -2.72 8.70
C LEU A 93 -18.90 -3.78 8.10
N GLY A 94 -17.98 -4.34 8.89
CA GLY A 94 -17.16 -5.48 8.48
C GLY A 94 -16.07 -5.15 7.46
N TRP A 95 -15.66 -3.89 7.32
CA TRP A 95 -14.49 -3.56 6.51
C TRP A 95 -13.21 -4.02 7.20
N HIS A 96 -12.20 -4.33 6.39
CA HIS A 96 -10.83 -4.52 6.84
C HIS A 96 -10.00 -3.28 6.44
N PRO A 97 -9.82 -2.29 7.34
CA PRO A 97 -9.26 -0.99 7.01
C PRO A 97 -7.88 -1.04 6.38
N THR A 98 -7.06 -2.04 6.70
CA THR A 98 -5.71 -2.23 6.14
C THR A 98 -5.70 -2.22 4.61
N GLY A 99 -6.70 -2.82 3.96
CA GLY A 99 -6.79 -2.80 2.50
C GLY A 99 -7.10 -1.39 1.98
N PRO A 100 -8.27 -0.81 2.29
CA PRO A 100 -8.68 0.47 1.74
C PRO A 100 -7.84 1.67 2.19
N LEU A 101 -7.58 1.82 3.49
CA LEU A 101 -6.76 2.92 4.00
C LEU A 101 -5.28 2.75 3.62
N GLY A 102 -4.80 1.51 3.60
CA GLY A 102 -3.46 1.19 3.11
C GLY A 102 -3.27 1.59 1.65
N ALA A 103 -4.27 1.34 0.78
CA ALA A 103 -4.24 1.74 -0.62
C ALA A 103 -4.17 3.27 -0.79
N ILE A 104 -4.92 4.01 0.04
CA ILE A 104 -4.91 5.47 0.06
C ILE A 104 -3.51 6.00 0.43
N GLY A 105 -2.93 5.49 1.52
CA GLY A 105 -1.59 5.88 1.95
C GLY A 105 -0.50 5.47 0.95
N ALA A 106 -0.58 4.26 0.39
CA ALA A 106 0.36 3.75 -0.61
C ALA A 106 0.41 4.63 -1.85
N ALA A 107 -0.75 5.05 -2.34
CA ALA A 107 -0.82 5.97 -3.46
C ALA A 107 -0.35 7.39 -3.12
N ALA A 108 -0.45 7.84 -1.86
CA ALA A 108 0.13 9.12 -1.45
C ALA A 108 1.67 9.05 -1.39
N ALA A 109 2.22 7.95 -0.87
CA ALA A 109 3.64 7.66 -0.91
C ALA A 109 4.16 7.58 -2.36
N ALA A 110 3.43 6.91 -3.24
CA ALA A 110 3.75 6.82 -4.66
C ALA A 110 3.73 8.20 -5.35
N ALA A 111 2.71 9.02 -5.07
CA ALA A 111 2.62 10.37 -5.61
C ALA A 111 3.81 11.23 -5.18
N ARG A 112 4.26 11.09 -3.92
CA ARG A 112 5.47 11.77 -3.44
C ARG A 112 6.74 11.30 -4.17
N LEU A 113 6.89 10.00 -4.40
CA LEU A 113 8.07 9.44 -5.07
C LEU A 113 8.13 9.80 -6.56
N LEU A 114 6.97 9.96 -7.18
CA LEU A 114 6.83 10.31 -8.60
C LEU A 114 6.79 11.83 -8.84
N ASP A 115 6.90 12.64 -7.78
CA ASP A 115 6.82 14.11 -7.83
C ASP A 115 5.54 14.60 -8.54
N LEU A 116 4.41 13.97 -8.20
CA LEU A 116 3.14 14.26 -8.85
C LEU A 116 2.51 15.54 -8.30
N ASP A 117 2.02 16.38 -9.22
CA ASP A 117 1.25 17.58 -8.91
C ASP A 117 -0.11 17.23 -8.27
N VAL A 118 -0.44 17.86 -7.15
CA VAL A 118 -1.70 17.62 -6.43
C VAL A 118 -2.94 18.07 -7.21
N GLU A 119 -2.78 19.01 -8.16
CA GLU A 119 -3.89 19.58 -8.94
C GLU A 119 -4.28 18.72 -10.15
N GLN A 120 -3.49 17.70 -10.48
CA GLN A 120 -3.75 16.86 -11.65
C GLN A 120 -4.24 15.46 -11.26
N PRO A 121 -5.24 14.90 -11.98
CA PRO A 121 -5.67 13.53 -11.76
C PRO A 121 -4.58 12.58 -12.25
N HIS A 122 -3.95 11.87 -11.31
CA HIS A 122 -2.91 10.88 -11.61
C HIS A 122 -3.48 9.46 -11.63
N GLY A 123 -2.99 8.63 -12.54
CA GLY A 123 -3.42 7.22 -12.65
C GLY A 123 -3.32 6.44 -11.33
N ASN A 124 -2.31 6.75 -10.50
CA ASN A 124 -2.17 6.17 -9.15
C ASN A 124 -3.27 6.58 -8.17
N LEU A 125 -3.76 7.81 -8.28
CA LEU A 125 -4.87 8.30 -7.47
C LEU A 125 -6.17 7.62 -7.92
N SER A 126 -6.39 7.51 -9.24
CA SER A 126 -7.56 6.83 -9.81
C SER A 126 -7.65 5.35 -9.45
N ARG A 127 -6.49 4.67 -9.34
CA ARG A 127 -6.43 3.25 -9.01
C ARG A 127 -6.83 2.96 -7.56
N ARG A 128 -6.89 3.97 -6.67
CA ARG A 128 -7.51 3.85 -5.34
C ARG A 128 -9.00 3.49 -5.40
N SER A 129 -9.68 3.67 -6.51
CA SER A 129 -11.07 3.18 -6.67
C SER A 129 -11.20 1.66 -6.52
N GLN A 130 -10.08 0.92 -6.57
CA GLN A 130 -10.01 -0.52 -6.31
C GLN A 130 -9.74 -0.86 -4.83
N ALA A 131 -9.60 0.16 -3.96
CA ALA A 131 -9.41 0.01 -2.53
C ALA A 131 -10.53 -0.86 -1.92
N SER A 132 -10.16 -2.02 -1.36
CA SER A 132 -11.12 -3.02 -0.91
C SER A 132 -10.55 -3.90 0.21
N GLY A 133 -11.44 -4.59 0.93
CA GLY A 133 -11.08 -5.58 1.95
C GLY A 133 -12.21 -5.82 2.95
N LEU A 134 -12.59 -7.09 3.15
CA LEU A 134 -13.67 -7.48 4.06
C LEU A 134 -13.16 -8.33 5.23
N ARG A 135 -13.62 -8.05 6.44
CA ARG A 135 -13.27 -8.79 7.66
C ARG A 135 -13.73 -10.24 7.65
N GLN A 136 -14.74 -10.58 6.85
CA GLN A 136 -15.22 -11.97 6.71
C GLN A 136 -14.13 -12.94 6.23
N ASN A 137 -13.07 -12.42 5.61
CA ASN A 137 -11.91 -13.20 5.17
C ASN A 137 -10.85 -13.42 6.26
N PHE A 138 -11.05 -12.91 7.47
CA PHE A 138 -10.11 -13.13 8.58
C PHE A 138 -10.02 -14.63 8.92
N GLY A 139 -8.81 -15.08 9.26
CA GLY A 139 -8.53 -16.51 9.45
C GLY A 139 -8.23 -17.28 8.15
N THR A 140 -8.17 -16.59 7.01
CA THR A 140 -7.78 -17.16 5.71
C THR A 140 -6.60 -16.41 5.11
N MET A 141 -5.97 -17.00 4.08
CA MET A 141 -4.91 -16.34 3.30
C MET A 141 -5.40 -15.12 2.49
N THR A 142 -6.71 -14.87 2.45
CA THR A 142 -7.25 -13.66 1.83
C THR A 142 -7.01 -12.41 2.70
N LYS A 143 -6.84 -12.56 4.02
CA LYS A 143 -6.47 -11.43 4.90
C LYS A 143 -5.14 -10.78 4.48
N PRO A 144 -4.01 -11.52 4.37
CA PRO A 144 -2.76 -10.95 3.87
C PRO A 144 -2.84 -10.49 2.42
N PHE A 145 -3.66 -11.14 1.59
CA PHE A 145 -3.89 -10.67 0.22
C PHE A 145 -4.45 -9.24 0.18
N HIS A 146 -5.26 -8.80 1.15
CA HIS A 146 -5.73 -7.41 1.19
C HIS A 146 -4.58 -6.40 1.25
N ALA A 147 -3.54 -6.69 2.05
CA ALA A 147 -2.35 -5.83 2.16
C ALA A 147 -1.58 -5.82 0.84
N GLY A 148 -1.32 -6.99 0.26
CA GLY A 148 -0.68 -7.10 -1.06
C GLY A 148 -1.47 -6.39 -2.16
N HIS A 149 -2.79 -6.58 -2.20
CA HIS A 149 -3.64 -5.94 -3.21
C HIS A 149 -3.56 -4.42 -3.10
N ALA A 150 -3.58 -3.86 -1.88
CA ALA A 150 -3.41 -2.43 -1.67
C ALA A 150 -2.07 -1.91 -2.21
N CYS A 151 -0.97 -2.64 -2.01
CA CYS A 151 0.34 -2.29 -2.58
C CYS A 151 0.36 -2.38 -4.11
N ASN A 152 -0.33 -3.37 -4.68
CA ASN A 152 -0.36 -3.60 -6.12
C ASN A 152 -0.90 -2.40 -6.88
N LEU A 153 -1.75 -1.58 -6.26
CA LEU A 153 -2.39 -0.40 -6.86
C LEU A 153 -1.43 0.74 -7.22
N VAL A 154 -0.14 0.61 -6.87
CA VAL A 154 0.91 1.59 -7.16
C VAL A 154 1.69 1.20 -8.42
N SER A 155 1.78 2.11 -9.40
CA SER A 155 2.53 1.93 -10.65
C SER A 155 2.98 3.27 -11.23
N GLN A 156 3.95 3.33 -12.14
CA GLN A 156 4.09 4.56 -12.94
C GLN A 156 2.86 4.78 -13.84
N PRO A 157 2.52 6.05 -14.15
CA PRO A 157 1.59 6.34 -15.24
C PRO A 157 2.09 5.68 -16.54
N GLN A 158 1.20 5.02 -17.27
CA GLN A 158 1.51 4.58 -18.63
C GLN A 158 1.36 5.79 -19.55
N ASN A 159 2.42 6.13 -20.28
CA ASN A 159 2.39 7.16 -21.34
C ASN A 159 1.47 6.75 -22.49
#